data_AF-A0A6I8NV30-F1
#
_entry.id   AF-A0A6I8NV30-F1
#
_cell.length_a   1.000
_cell.length_b   1.000
_cell.length_c   1.000
_cell.angle_alpha   90.00
_cell.angle_beta   90.00
_cell.angle_gamma   90.00
#
_symmetry.space_group_name_H-M   'P 1'
#
loop_
_entity.id
_entity.type
_entity.pdbx_description
1 polymer ?
#
loop_
_entity_poly.entity_id
_entity_poly.type
_entity_poly.pdbx_seq_one_letter_code
_entity_poly.pdbx_strand_id
1 'polypeptide(L)'
;GDRPRERTLRKADLSEALKEATKEVHTQAENVEFLKNFQKGQVSRNGFKLVMSSLYHIYRALEEEIERHKAHPAYAPIYFPEELHRLSALTVIITDVSFHHLFISIFFLWYLLIPASSIGGCLSL
;
A
#
# COMPACT_ATOMS: atom_id res chain seq x y z
N GLY A 1 -17.25 -24.99 41.73
CA GLY A 1 -17.48 -23.54 41.70
C GLY A 1 -16.69 -22.98 40.57
N ASP A 2 -17.34 -22.76 39.43
CA ASP A 2 -16.71 -22.23 38.22
C ASP A 2 -17.02 -20.73 38.16
N ARG A 3 -16.00 -19.88 38.09
CA ARG A 3 -16.19 -18.42 38.22
C ARG A 3 -16.82 -17.85 36.95
N PRO A 4 -17.93 -17.08 37.04
CA PRO A 4 -18.69 -16.62 35.87
C PRO A 4 -17.91 -15.71 34.89
N ARG A 5 -16.76 -15.15 35.30
CA ARG A 5 -15.92 -14.30 34.44
C ARG A 5 -15.20 -15.05 33.32
N GLU A 6 -14.96 -16.36 33.47
CA GLU A 6 -14.21 -17.17 32.49
C GLU A 6 -15.09 -17.66 31.33
N ARG A 7 -16.40 -17.75 31.57
CA ARG A 7 -17.39 -18.24 30.59
C ARG A 7 -17.75 -17.21 29.52
N THR A 8 -17.61 -15.91 29.83
CA THR A 8 -17.89 -14.81 28.90
C THR A 8 -16.84 -14.65 27.79
N LEU A 9 -15.59 -15.10 28.03
CA LEU A 9 -14.52 -15.06 27.01
C LEU A 9 -14.64 -16.19 25.96
N ARG A 10 -15.50 -17.20 26.18
CA ARG A 10 -15.65 -18.36 25.29
C ARG A 10 -16.63 -18.18 24.12
N LYS A 11 -17.27 -17.02 23.92
CA LYS A 11 -18.29 -16.84 22.86
C LYS A 11 -18.35 -15.43 22.26
N ALA A 12 -17.21 -14.82 22.00
CA ALA A 12 -17.14 -13.92 20.84
C ALA A 12 -16.23 -14.63 19.85
N ASP A 13 -16.65 -14.75 18.59
CA ASP A 13 -15.74 -15.23 17.55
C ASP A 13 -14.48 -14.34 17.57
N LEU A 14 -13.30 -14.92 17.36
CA LEU A 14 -12.04 -14.16 17.40
C LEU A 14 -12.10 -12.93 16.48
N SER A 15 -12.79 -13.05 15.34
CA SER A 15 -13.07 -11.95 14.42
C SER A 15 -13.88 -10.82 15.06
N GLU A 16 -14.95 -11.14 15.80
CA GLU A 16 -15.77 -10.17 16.52
C GLU A 16 -14.99 -9.52 17.66
N ALA A 17 -14.20 -10.32 18.39
CA ALA A 17 -13.36 -9.82 19.48
C ALA A 17 -12.30 -8.84 18.96
N LEU A 18 -11.61 -9.17 17.86
CA LEU A 18 -10.64 -8.27 17.22
C LEU A 18 -11.32 -7.00 16.71
N LYS A 19 -12.48 -7.13 16.06
CA LYS A 19 -13.24 -5.99 15.54
C LYS A 19 -13.64 -5.02 16.64
N GLU A 20 -14.19 -5.51 17.75
CA GLU A 20 -14.62 -4.65 18.85
C GLU A 20 -13.41 -4.04 19.59
N ALA A 21 -12.37 -4.85 19.85
CA ALA A 21 -11.17 -4.38 20.55
C ALA A 21 -10.39 -3.30 19.78
N THR A 22 -10.45 -3.32 18.44
CA THR A 22 -9.72 -2.37 17.59
C THR A 22 -10.57 -1.20 17.10
N LYS A 23 -11.85 -1.16 17.44
CA LYS A 23 -12.82 -0.16 16.94
C LYS A 23 -12.39 1.28 17.20
N GLU A 24 -11.98 1.59 18.42
CA GLU A 24 -11.61 2.96 18.80
C GLU A 24 -10.35 3.43 18.04
N VAL A 25 -9.30 2.62 18.05
CA VAL A 25 -8.04 2.94 17.34
C VAL A 25 -8.24 2.98 15.82
N HIS A 26 -9.15 2.17 15.27
CA HIS A 26 -9.53 2.24 13.86
C HIS A 26 -10.20 3.57 13.52
N THR A 27 -11.18 4.01 14.31
CA THR A 27 -11.82 5.32 14.15
C THR A 27 -10.80 6.46 14.26
N GLN A 28 -9.85 6.37 15.20
CA GLN A 28 -8.78 7.36 15.32
C GLN A 28 -7.87 7.39 14.09
N ALA A 29 -7.47 6.23 13.58
CA ALA A 29 -6.65 6.12 12.38
C ALA A 29 -7.34 6.73 11.15
N GLU A 30 -8.62 6.44 10.92
CA GLU A 30 -9.41 7.03 9.83
C GLU A 30 -9.53 8.56 9.96
N ASN A 31 -9.51 9.07 11.19
CA ASN A 31 -9.66 10.49 11.48
C ASN A 31 -8.37 11.31 11.38
N VAL A 32 -7.23 10.69 11.08
CA VAL A 32 -5.97 11.40 10.79
C VAL A 32 -6.16 12.27 9.56
N GLU A 33 -5.66 13.50 9.61
CA GLU A 33 -5.85 14.52 8.55
C GLU A 33 -5.47 14.00 7.16
N PHE A 34 -4.37 13.25 7.07
CA PHE A 34 -3.96 12.61 5.83
C PHE A 34 -5.02 11.67 5.26
N LEU A 35 -5.58 10.75 6.08
CA LEU A 35 -6.58 9.78 5.64
C LEU A 35 -7.93 10.43 5.35
N LYS A 36 -8.32 11.47 6.09
CA LYS A 36 -9.49 12.30 5.79
C LYS A 36 -9.39 12.97 4.42
N ASN A 37 -8.23 13.57 4.13
CA ASN A 37 -7.99 14.22 2.85
C ASN A 37 -7.94 13.18 1.72
N PHE A 38 -7.35 12.01 1.98
CA PHE A 38 -7.34 10.88 1.06
C PHE A 38 -8.77 10.41 0.70
N GLN A 39 -9.64 10.19 1.70
CA GLN A 39 -11.03 9.76 1.48
C GLN A 39 -11.86 10.80 0.70
N LYS A 40 -11.54 12.09 0.84
CA LYS A 40 -12.16 13.18 0.09
C LYS A 40 -11.58 13.37 -1.32
N GLY A 41 -10.62 12.54 -1.74
CA GLY A 41 -9.91 12.68 -3.01
C GLY A 41 -8.92 13.85 -3.06
N GLN A 42 -8.62 14.47 -1.91
CA GLN A 42 -7.73 15.63 -1.76
C GLN A 42 -6.30 15.18 -1.41
N VAL A 43 -5.74 14.25 -2.17
CA VAL A 43 -4.37 13.75 -1.97
C VAL A 43 -3.44 14.27 -3.06
N SER A 44 -2.30 14.82 -2.67
CA SER A 44 -1.26 15.21 -3.63
C SER A 44 -0.57 13.97 -4.20
N ARG A 45 -0.03 14.09 -5.42
CA ARG A 45 0.76 13.01 -6.04
C ARG A 45 1.88 12.53 -5.10
N ASN A 46 2.59 13.46 -4.46
CA ASN A 46 3.68 13.15 -3.52
C ASN A 46 3.18 12.41 -2.27
N GLY A 47 2.04 12.81 -1.71
CA GLY A 47 1.41 12.11 -0.59
C GLY A 47 1.02 10.67 -0.96
N PHE A 48 0.49 10.48 -2.17
CA PHE A 48 0.19 9.15 -2.70
C PHE A 48 1.46 8.29 -2.85
N LYS A 49 2.56 8.85 -3.39
CA LYS A 49 3.84 8.14 -3.49
C LYS A 49 4.33 7.66 -2.12
N LEU A 50 4.25 8.55 -1.12
CA LEU A 50 4.74 8.27 0.23
C LEU A 50 3.97 7.11 0.87
N VAL A 51 2.64 7.11 0.75
CA VAL A 51 1.81 6.00 1.27
C VAL A 51 2.10 4.70 0.56
N MET A 52 2.16 4.71 -0.77
CA MET A 52 2.44 3.49 -1.53
C MET A 52 3.82 2.92 -1.20
N SER A 53 4.83 3.78 -1.08
CA SER A 53 6.18 3.39 -0.65
C SER A 53 6.18 2.82 0.78
N SER A 54 5.43 3.44 1.69
CA SER A 54 5.32 2.96 3.08
C SER A 54 4.64 1.59 3.13
N LEU A 55 3.54 1.41 2.39
CA LEU A 55 2.83 0.13 2.30
C LEU A 55 3.72 -0.96 1.72
N TYR A 56 4.51 -0.68 0.69
CA TYR A 56 5.42 -1.68 0.13
C TYR A 56 6.41 -2.22 1.17
N HIS A 57 7.03 -1.36 1.97
CA HIS A 57 7.96 -1.84 3.00
C HIS A 57 7.25 -2.66 4.09
N ILE A 58 6.04 -2.25 4.48
CA ILE A 58 5.22 -2.98 5.45
C ILE A 58 4.85 -4.37 4.89
N TYR A 59 4.29 -4.43 3.68
CA TYR A 59 3.86 -5.68 3.06
C TYR A 59 5.04 -6.58 2.72
N ARG A 60 6.20 -6.03 2.35
CA ARG A 60 7.42 -6.82 2.14
C ARG A 60 7.81 -7.58 3.41
N ALA A 61 7.92 -6.87 4.54
CA ALA A 61 8.27 -7.52 5.81
C ALA A 61 7.19 -8.49 6.28
N LEU A 62 5.91 -8.13 6.11
CA LEU A 62 4.78 -8.97 6.50
C LEU A 62 4.73 -10.27 5.71
N GLU A 63 4.77 -10.20 4.37
CA GLU A 63 4.71 -11.38 3.50
C GLU A 63 5.95 -12.28 3.66
N GLU A 64 7.13 -11.69 3.91
CA GLU A 64 8.33 -12.44 4.27
C GLU A 64 8.15 -13.27 5.56
N GLU A 65 7.53 -12.70 6.61
CA GLU A 65 7.24 -13.44 7.85
C GLU A 65 6.14 -14.49 7.67
N ILE A 66 5.14 -14.20 6.84
CA ILE A 66 4.08 -15.13 6.48
C ILE A 66 4.68 -16.37 5.81
N GLU A 67 5.57 -16.19 4.83
CA GLU A 67 6.24 -17.30 4.16
C GLU A 67 7.11 -18.12 5.11
N ARG A 68 7.78 -17.48 6.07
CA ARG A 68 8.55 -18.17 7.12
C ARG A 68 7.68 -19.05 8.02
N HIS A 69 6.44 -18.63 8.30
CA HIS A 69 5.55 -19.26 9.27
C HIS A 69 4.34 -20.00 8.66
N LYS A 70 4.27 -20.15 7.33
CA LYS A 70 3.12 -20.73 6.63
C LYS A 70 2.68 -22.11 7.12
N ALA A 71 3.62 -22.93 7.62
CA ALA A 71 3.35 -24.27 8.15
C ALA A 71 3.02 -24.28 9.65
N HIS A 72 3.12 -23.13 10.34
CA HIS A 72 2.86 -23.06 11.78
C HIS A 72 1.35 -23.24 12.03
N PRO A 73 0.92 -24.12 12.94
CA PRO A 73 -0.49 -24.48 13.13
C PRO A 73 -1.39 -23.29 13.52
N ALA A 74 -0.82 -22.26 14.14
CA ALA A 74 -1.55 -21.03 14.48
C ALA A 74 -1.83 -20.11 13.27
N TYR A 75 -1.08 -20.24 12.19
CA TYR A 75 -1.18 -19.36 11.01
C TYR A 75 -1.65 -20.11 9.75
N ALA A 76 -1.33 -21.40 9.62
CA ALA A 76 -1.75 -22.22 8.48
C ALA A 76 -3.23 -22.11 8.09
N PRO A 77 -4.21 -21.97 9.02
CA PRO A 77 -5.62 -21.79 8.67
C PRO A 77 -5.97 -20.48 7.95
N ILE A 78 -5.08 -19.48 7.99
CA ILE A 78 -5.27 -18.15 7.40
C ILE A 78 -4.23 -17.83 6.32
N TYR A 79 -3.50 -18.84 5.82
CA TYR A 79 -2.51 -18.69 4.75
C TYR A 79 -3.20 -18.73 3.37
N PHE A 80 -3.44 -17.54 2.80
CA PHE A 80 -4.10 -17.33 1.51
C PHE A 80 -3.23 -16.46 0.59
N PRO A 81 -2.14 -17.01 0.03
CA PRO A 81 -1.13 -16.23 -0.68
C PRO A 81 -1.65 -15.65 -1.99
N GLU A 82 -2.42 -16.41 -2.77
CA GLU A 82 -2.94 -15.98 -4.08
C GLU A 82 -3.98 -14.85 -3.94
N GLU A 83 -4.77 -14.89 -2.87
CA GLU A 83 -5.86 -13.93 -2.65
C GLU A 83 -5.39 -12.67 -1.91
N LEU A 84 -4.37 -12.77 -1.04
CA LEU A 84 -4.01 -11.69 -0.11
C LEU A 84 -2.61 -11.10 -0.30
N HIS A 85 -1.71 -11.70 -1.07
CA HIS A 85 -0.40 -11.09 -1.33
C HIS A 85 -0.55 -9.83 -2.19
N ARG A 86 -0.05 -8.71 -1.68
CA ARG A 86 -0.13 -7.39 -2.33
C ARG A 86 1.23 -6.87 -2.79
N LEU A 87 2.33 -7.51 -2.40
CA LEU A 87 3.67 -7.03 -2.73
C LEU A 87 3.90 -6.86 -4.23
N SER A 88 3.39 -7.78 -5.07
CA SER A 88 3.48 -7.67 -6.53
C SER A 88 2.77 -6.41 -7.05
N ALA A 89 1.52 -6.19 -6.64
CA ALA A 89 0.75 -5.01 -7.03
C ALA A 89 1.41 -3.70 -6.56
N LEU A 90 1.91 -3.66 -5.32
CA LEU A 90 2.62 -2.50 -4.76
C LEU A 90 3.93 -2.22 -5.49
N THR A 91 4.65 -3.27 -5.90
CA THR A 91 5.89 -3.12 -6.68
C THR A 91 5.60 -2.43 -8.01
N VAL A 92 4.57 -2.87 -8.73
CA VAL A 92 4.16 -2.24 -10.01
C VAL A 92 3.77 -0.77 -9.81
N ILE A 93 3.02 -0.46 -8.75
CA ILE A 93 2.61 0.92 -8.46
C ILE A 93 3.83 1.81 -8.18
N ILE A 94 4.79 1.35 -7.37
CA ILE A 94 5.97 2.14 -7.02
C ILE A 94 6.90 2.32 -8.22
N THR A 95 7.09 1.27 -9.02
CA THR A 95 7.91 1.37 -10.22
C THR A 95 7.30 2.32 -11.23
N ASP A 96 5.99 2.27 -11.50
CA ASP A 96 5.29 3.22 -12.39
C ASP A 96 5.37 4.66 -11.89
N VAL A 97 5.06 4.87 -10.61
CA VAL A 97 5.08 6.18 -9.95
C VAL A 97 6.49 6.80 -9.95
N SER A 98 7.53 5.96 -9.93
CA SER A 98 8.94 6.38 -10.03
C SER A 98 9.35 6.59 -11.49
N PHE A 99 8.85 5.75 -12.41
CA PHE A 99 9.19 5.82 -13.84
C PHE A 99 8.67 7.09 -14.49
N HIS A 100 7.48 7.58 -14.13
CA HIS A 100 6.95 8.80 -14.73
C HIS A 100 7.83 10.04 -14.46
N HIS A 101 8.50 10.10 -13.30
CA HIS A 101 9.43 11.19 -12.99
C HIS A 101 10.74 11.04 -13.76
N LEU A 102 11.23 9.81 -13.91
CA LEU A 102 12.44 9.51 -14.67
C LEU A 102 12.22 9.70 -16.17
N PHE A 103 11.06 9.31 -16.69
CA PHE A 103 10.67 9.45 -18.09
C PHE A 103 10.44 10.92 -18.46
N ILE A 104 9.74 11.71 -17.63
CA ILE A 104 9.67 13.16 -17.84
C ILE A 104 11.07 13.78 -17.76
N SER A 105 11.90 13.41 -16.79
CA SER A 105 13.24 14.00 -16.66
C SER A 105 14.13 13.66 -17.86
N ILE A 106 14.13 12.40 -18.33
CA ILE A 106 14.90 11.97 -19.51
C ILE A 106 14.33 12.61 -20.78
N PHE A 107 13.01 12.66 -20.95
CA PHE A 107 12.37 13.28 -22.12
C PHE A 107 12.59 14.80 -22.15
N PHE A 108 12.55 15.47 -21.00
CA PHE A 108 12.83 16.90 -20.87
C PHE A 108 14.33 17.20 -21.07
N LEU A 109 15.22 16.34 -20.57
CA LEU A 109 16.66 16.44 -20.83
C LEU A 109 16.97 16.22 -22.32
N TRP A 110 16.28 15.28 -22.97
CA TRP A 110 16.39 15.04 -24.41
C TRP A 110 15.86 16.24 -25.22
N TYR A 111 14.73 16.83 -24.82
CA TYR A 111 14.17 18.04 -25.44
C TYR A 111 15.09 19.27 -25.27
N LEU A 112 15.78 19.39 -24.12
CA LEU A 112 16.74 20.47 -23.85
C LEU A 112 18.09 20.27 -24.57
N LEU A 113 18.46 19.03 -24.91
CA LEU A 113 19.68 18.69 -25.64
C LEU A 113 19.52 18.67 -27.17
N ILE A 114 18.29 18.82 -27.70
CA ILE A 114 18.07 18.98 -29.14
C ILE A 114 18.32 20.45 -29.50
N PRO A 115 19.32 20.77 -30.33
CA PRO A 115 19.52 22.13 -30.80
C PRO A 115 18.33 22.55 -31.68
N ALA A 116 17.78 23.74 -31.39
CA ALA A 116 16.64 24.34 -32.09
C ALA A 116 16.85 24.52 -33.62
N SER A 117 18.05 24.26 -34.12
CA SER A 117 18.40 24.29 -35.54
C SER A 117 17.90 23.09 -36.35
N SER A 118 17.39 22.02 -35.72
CA SER A 118 17.02 20.79 -36.45
C SER A 118 15.51 20.59 -36.70
N ILE A 119 14.65 21.51 -36.27
CA ILE A 119 13.17 21.39 -36.42
C ILE A 119 12.64 22.19 -37.64
N GLY A 120 13.45 23.07 -38.24
CA GLY A 120 13.04 23.95 -39.35
C GLY A 120 13.16 23.38 -40.77
N GLY A 121 13.41 22.08 -40.96
CA GLY A 121 13.74 21.51 -42.28
C GLY A 121 12.60 20.79 -43.01
N CYS A 122 11.49 20.47 -42.35
CA CYS A 122 10.45 19.61 -42.92
C CYS A 122 9.13 20.36 -43.16
N LEU A 123 9.19 21.46 -43.89
CA LEU A 123 8.00 22.08 -44.50
C LEU A 123 8.38 22.77 -45.82
N SER A 124 9.12 22.08 -46.68
CA SER A 124 9.40 22.51 -48.06
C SER A 124 9.90 21.33 -48.91
N LEU A 125 9.02 20.36 -49.21
CA LEU A 125 8.97 19.55 -50.43
C LEU A 125 7.87 18.48 -50.33
#